data_AF-A0AAD6NKK5-F1
#
_entry.id   AF-A0AAD6NKK5-F1
#
_cell.length_a   1.000
_cell.length_b   1.000
_cell.length_c   1.000
_cell.angle_alpha   90.00
_cell.angle_beta   90.00
_cell.angle_gamma   90.00
#
_symmetry.space_group_name_H-M   'P 1'
#
loop_
_entity.id
_entity.type
_entity.pdbx_description
1 polymer ?
#
loop_
_entity_poly.entity_id
_entity_poly.type
_entity_poly.pdbx_seq_one_letter_code
_entity_poly.pdbx_strand_id
1 'polypeptide(L)'
;MRQSAVRCFSRLLPRLQDARPRRVVRRQPSPESLAAVREMLAKPTWSITSLLPPSHPRSTSTAPPDADDDVKITPEKLEHLLRLSGLPMPKDKAEEDRLIQDLTNQLHFVGKVREVDVTGIEPLVAIRDESVERPVTLEDVEKAAKATEWMGPMGKQEWDPLREAKDKLGRYFVVEGQMGEGSAAEEVVVSAEEVKKVAGGDTVEARENNSTA
;
A
#
# COMPACT_ATOMS: atom_id res chain seq x y z
N MET A 1 2.31 -56.98 1.28
CA MET A 1 3.77 -57.09 1.07
C MET A 1 4.12 -56.76 -0.37
N ARG A 2 4.63 -55.55 -0.64
CA ARG A 2 5.35 -55.22 -1.88
C ARG A 2 6.51 -54.31 -1.48
N GLN A 3 7.71 -54.75 -1.82
CA GLN A 3 8.97 -54.21 -1.32
C GLN A 3 9.34 -52.90 -2.02
N SER A 4 9.86 -52.00 -1.19
CA SER A 4 10.45 -50.71 -1.54
C SER A 4 11.70 -50.89 -2.38
N ALA A 5 11.84 -50.10 -3.44
CA ALA A 5 13.10 -49.90 -4.15
C ALA A 5 13.41 -48.40 -4.16
N VAL A 6 14.23 -47.99 -3.19
CA VAL A 6 14.83 -46.66 -3.11
C VAL A 6 15.80 -46.52 -4.28
N ARG A 7 15.48 -45.65 -5.26
CA ARG A 7 16.44 -45.25 -6.29
C ARG A 7 17.25 -44.08 -5.77
N CYS A 8 18.48 -44.37 -5.35
CA CYS A 8 19.51 -43.38 -5.10
C CYS A 8 19.85 -42.68 -6.43
N PHE A 9 19.44 -41.41 -6.58
CA PHE A 9 19.96 -40.57 -7.65
C PHE A 9 21.36 -40.07 -7.24
N SER A 10 22.39 -40.81 -7.66
CA SER A 10 23.76 -40.31 -7.64
C SER A 10 23.85 -39.09 -8.56
N ARG A 11 23.98 -37.89 -7.98
CA ARG A 11 24.35 -36.69 -8.72
C ARG A 11 25.79 -36.86 -9.19
N LEU A 12 25.98 -37.32 -10.41
CA LEU A 12 27.22 -37.04 -11.14
C LEU A 12 27.15 -35.56 -11.54
N LEU A 13 27.76 -34.70 -10.71
CA LEU A 13 28.11 -33.35 -11.14
C LEU A 13 29.07 -33.50 -12.33
N PRO A 14 28.76 -32.94 -13.51
CA PRO A 14 29.74 -32.90 -14.58
C PRO A 14 30.91 -32.06 -14.10
N ARG A 15 32.08 -32.71 -14.09
CA ARG A 15 33.38 -32.15 -13.78
C ARG A 15 33.60 -30.93 -14.66
N LEU A 16 33.64 -29.74 -14.05
CA LEU A 16 34.15 -28.50 -14.65
C LEU A 16 35.66 -28.69 -14.89
N GLN A 17 36.01 -29.34 -16.00
CA GLN A 17 37.38 -29.38 -16.49
C GLN A 17 37.46 -28.50 -17.73
N ASP A 18 38.24 -27.43 -17.59
CA ASP A 18 38.79 -26.58 -18.65
C ASP A 18 37.80 -26.02 -19.68
N ALA A 19 36.95 -25.11 -19.21
CA ALA A 19 36.36 -24.11 -20.08
C ALA A 19 37.47 -23.15 -20.55
N ARG A 20 38.20 -23.54 -21.61
CA ARG A 20 38.96 -22.57 -22.40
C ARG A 20 38.01 -21.41 -22.76
N PRO A 21 38.40 -20.14 -22.60
CA PRO A 21 37.56 -19.05 -23.07
C PRO A 21 37.36 -19.27 -24.58
N ARG A 22 36.15 -19.68 -24.98
CA ARG A 22 35.77 -19.67 -26.39
C ARG A 22 35.99 -18.23 -26.83
N ARG A 23 36.97 -18.01 -27.71
CA ARG A 23 37.09 -16.74 -28.44
C ARG A 23 35.73 -16.51 -29.09
N VAL A 24 34.94 -15.62 -28.52
CA VAL A 24 33.73 -15.11 -29.15
C VAL A 24 34.26 -14.33 -30.35
N VAL A 25 34.22 -14.96 -31.52
CA VAL A 25 34.49 -14.27 -32.77
C VAL A 25 33.43 -13.18 -32.87
N ARG A 26 33.82 -11.92 -32.65
CA ARG A 26 32.98 -10.76 -32.91
C ARG A 26 32.62 -10.78 -34.39
N ARG A 27 31.47 -11.37 -34.73
CA ARG A 27 30.93 -11.31 -36.08
C ARG A 27 30.55 -9.85 -36.33
N GLN A 28 31.26 -9.19 -37.22
CA GLN A 28 30.86 -7.88 -37.71
C GLN A 28 29.57 -8.08 -38.52
N PRO A 29 28.52 -7.27 -38.30
CA PRO A 29 27.31 -7.35 -39.09
C PRO A 29 27.63 -7.05 -40.56
N SER A 30 27.05 -7.83 -41.47
CA SER A 30 27.20 -7.57 -42.91
C SER A 30 26.51 -6.25 -43.27
N PRO A 31 26.99 -5.53 -44.31
CA PRO A 31 26.34 -4.29 -44.75
C PRO A 31 24.87 -4.51 -45.15
N GLU A 32 24.53 -5.68 -45.69
CA GLU A 32 23.16 -6.09 -46.01
C GLU A 32 22.28 -6.22 -44.75
N SER A 33 22.82 -6.79 -43.67
CA SER A 33 22.10 -6.89 -42.39
C SER A 33 21.83 -5.51 -41.77
N LEU A 34 22.76 -4.57 -41.93
CA LEU A 34 22.58 -3.19 -41.48
C LEU A 34 21.54 -2.44 -42.33
N ALA A 35 21.48 -2.70 -43.64
CA ALA A 35 20.48 -2.14 -44.53
C ALA A 35 19.06 -2.61 -44.16
N ALA A 36 18.89 -3.92 -43.91
CA ALA A 36 17.62 -4.49 -43.45
C ALA A 36 17.16 -3.92 -42.11
N VAL A 37 18.08 -3.74 -41.14
CA VAL A 37 17.76 -3.10 -39.86
C VAL A 37 17.37 -1.63 -40.06
N ARG A 38 18.06 -0.88 -40.93
CA ARG A 38 17.71 0.52 -41.22
C ARG A 38 16.34 0.65 -41.87
N GLU A 39 16.00 -0.25 -42.79
CA GLU A 39 14.68 -0.28 -43.43
C GLU A 39 13.57 -0.60 -42.41
N MET A 40 13.83 -1.54 -41.50
CA MET A 40 12.91 -1.88 -40.42
C MET A 40 12.73 -0.72 -39.43
N LEU A 41 13.81 -0.01 -39.07
CA LEU A 41 13.77 1.14 -38.16
C LEU A 41 13.28 2.44 -38.83
N ALA A 42 13.26 2.50 -40.16
CA ALA A 42 12.76 3.67 -40.91
C ALA A 42 11.24 3.83 -40.79
N LYS A 43 10.51 2.74 -40.49
CA LYS A 43 9.07 2.76 -40.22
C LYS A 43 8.84 2.52 -38.72
N PRO A 44 8.78 3.59 -37.90
CA PRO A 44 8.47 3.41 -36.49
C PRO A 44 7.05 2.88 -36.35
N THR A 45 6.90 1.64 -35.88
CA THR A 45 5.59 1.01 -35.72
C THR A 45 4.86 1.52 -34.48
N TRP A 46 5.58 1.80 -33.37
CA TRP A 46 5.04 2.45 -32.19
C TRP A 46 6.08 3.37 -31.54
N SER A 47 5.73 4.65 -31.36
CA SER A 47 6.51 5.57 -30.54
C SER A 47 5.89 5.64 -29.14
N ILE A 48 6.72 5.49 -28.10
CA ILE A 48 6.30 5.63 -26.69
C ILE A 48 5.73 7.04 -26.44
N THR A 49 6.18 8.02 -27.23
CA THR A 49 5.67 9.40 -27.21
C THR A 49 4.19 9.51 -27.58
N SER A 50 3.63 8.52 -28.26
CA SER A 50 2.18 8.47 -28.54
C SER A 50 1.35 8.10 -27.31
N LEU A 51 1.96 7.49 -26.28
CA LEU A 51 1.29 7.14 -25.02
C LEU A 51 1.33 8.29 -23.99
N LEU A 52 2.11 9.33 -24.26
CA LEU A 52 2.22 10.48 -23.35
C LEU A 52 0.98 11.39 -23.48
N PRO A 53 0.56 12.03 -22.39
CA PRO A 53 -0.52 13.01 -22.44
C PRO A 53 -0.19 14.13 -23.45
N PRO A 54 -1.18 14.72 -24.12
CA PRO A 54 -0.96 15.79 -25.10
C PRO A 54 -0.32 17.05 -24.50
N SER A 55 -0.42 17.23 -23.18
CA SER A 55 0.24 18.29 -22.41
C SER A 55 1.78 18.13 -22.34
N HIS A 56 2.32 16.94 -22.61
CA HIS A 56 3.74 16.68 -22.50
C HIS A 56 4.49 17.22 -23.74
N PRO A 57 5.60 17.97 -23.60
CA PRO A 57 6.34 18.56 -24.73
C PRO A 57 6.94 17.58 -25.75
N ARG A 58 6.93 16.28 -25.45
CA ARG A 58 7.44 15.23 -26.33
C ARG A 58 6.33 14.35 -26.88
N SER A 59 5.07 14.66 -26.57
CA SER A 59 3.94 13.87 -27.02
C SER A 59 3.75 14.04 -28.52
N THR A 60 3.56 12.91 -29.20
CA THR A 60 3.13 12.88 -30.60
C THR A 60 1.63 12.56 -30.70
N SER A 61 0.94 12.46 -29.56
CA SER A 61 -0.49 12.20 -29.48
C SER A 61 -1.27 13.44 -29.88
N THR A 62 -2.09 13.32 -30.91
CA THR A 62 -3.07 14.34 -31.35
C THR A 62 -4.47 14.05 -30.81
N ALA A 63 -4.60 13.05 -29.92
CA ALA A 63 -5.88 12.70 -29.32
C ALA A 63 -6.43 13.88 -28.51
N PRO A 64 -7.73 14.20 -28.62
CA PRO A 64 -8.38 15.13 -27.72
C PRO A 64 -8.15 14.68 -26.28
N PRO A 65 -8.02 15.61 -25.30
CA PRO A 65 -8.00 15.22 -23.90
C PRO A 65 -9.23 14.35 -23.63
N ASP A 66 -9.01 13.17 -23.04
CA ASP A 66 -10.03 12.13 -22.84
C ASP A 66 -11.33 12.77 -22.34
N ALA A 67 -12.31 12.85 -23.23
CA ALA A 67 -13.55 13.59 -23.04
C ALA A 67 -14.63 12.75 -22.34
N ASP A 68 -14.24 11.61 -21.74
CA ASP A 68 -15.12 10.93 -20.81
C ASP A 68 -15.34 11.85 -19.61
N ASP A 69 -16.56 12.36 -19.48
CA ASP A 69 -16.95 13.27 -18.41
C ASP A 69 -16.73 12.67 -17.01
N ASP A 70 -16.61 11.34 -16.91
CA ASP A 70 -16.26 10.61 -15.69
C ASP A 70 -14.81 10.87 -15.22
N VAL A 71 -13.87 11.09 -16.14
CA VAL A 71 -12.42 11.19 -15.86
C VAL A 71 -11.98 12.64 -15.60
N LYS A 72 -12.81 13.64 -15.93
CA LYS A 72 -12.51 15.04 -15.63
C LYS A 72 -12.48 15.26 -14.12
N ILE A 73 -11.31 15.65 -13.61
CA ILE A 73 -11.08 16.00 -12.21
C ILE A 73 -11.48 17.46 -12.02
N THR A 74 -12.54 17.67 -11.26
CA THR A 74 -12.92 19.00 -10.78
C THR A 74 -12.20 19.32 -9.47
N PRO A 75 -12.02 20.61 -9.13
CA PRO A 75 -11.59 21.06 -7.80
C PRO A 75 -12.26 20.31 -6.64
N GLU A 76 -13.59 20.22 -6.67
CA GLU A 76 -14.39 19.53 -5.63
C GLU A 76 -14.05 18.03 -5.52
N LYS A 77 -13.81 17.36 -6.67
CA LYS A 77 -13.37 15.96 -6.68
C LYS A 77 -11.97 15.84 -6.07
N LEU A 78 -11.06 16.76 -6.34
CA LEU A 78 -9.72 16.77 -5.76
C LEU A 78 -9.79 16.92 -4.23
N GLU A 79 -10.56 17.89 -3.73
CA GLU A 79 -10.77 18.09 -2.29
C GLU A 79 -11.35 16.84 -1.62
N HIS A 80 -12.31 16.19 -2.27
CA HIS A 80 -12.89 14.95 -1.79
C HIS A 80 -11.85 13.82 -1.68
N LEU A 81 -10.98 13.67 -2.68
CA LEU A 81 -9.90 12.68 -2.69
C LEU A 81 -8.85 12.96 -1.60
N LEU A 82 -8.52 14.23 -1.37
CA LEU A 82 -7.60 14.63 -0.30
C LEU A 82 -8.19 14.27 1.07
N ARG A 83 -9.50 14.46 1.26
CA ARG A 83 -10.19 14.04 2.48
C ARG A 83 -10.18 12.52 2.68
N LEU A 84 -10.40 11.74 1.62
CA LEU A 84 -10.36 10.27 1.69
C LEU A 84 -8.94 9.73 1.98
N SER A 85 -7.91 10.41 1.50
CA SER A 85 -6.51 10.05 1.73
C SER A 85 -5.94 10.61 3.04
N GLY A 86 -6.71 11.40 3.79
CA GLY A 86 -6.25 12.02 5.03
C GLY A 86 -5.15 13.07 4.82
N LEU A 87 -5.12 13.69 3.64
CA LEU A 87 -4.14 14.71 3.27
C LEU A 87 -4.68 16.13 3.56
N PRO A 88 -3.80 17.11 3.82
CA PRO A 88 -4.21 18.50 4.02
C PRO A 88 -4.74 19.13 2.72
N MET A 89 -5.57 20.17 2.87
CA MET A 89 -6.08 20.96 1.75
C MET A 89 -4.96 21.78 1.09
N PRO A 90 -5.05 22.06 -0.24
CA PRO A 90 -4.05 22.84 -0.95
C PRO A 90 -3.99 24.27 -0.40
N LYS A 91 -2.79 24.86 -0.38
CA LYS A 91 -2.57 26.20 0.20
C LYS A 91 -3.00 27.30 -0.76
N ASP A 92 -2.78 27.08 -2.05
CA ASP A 92 -2.99 28.04 -3.12
C ASP A 92 -3.63 27.38 -4.35
N LYS A 93 -4.38 28.15 -5.14
CA LYS A 93 -4.95 27.69 -6.41
C LYS A 93 -3.88 27.17 -7.40
N ALA A 94 -2.68 27.75 -7.36
CA ALA A 94 -1.58 27.28 -8.20
C ALA A 94 -1.08 25.88 -7.80
N GLU A 95 -1.18 25.51 -6.53
CA GLU A 95 -0.88 24.15 -6.07
C GLU A 95 -1.99 23.19 -6.48
N GLU A 96 -3.24 23.63 -6.32
CA GLU A 96 -4.43 22.88 -6.75
C GLU A 96 -4.40 22.55 -8.25
N ASP A 97 -4.13 23.54 -9.11
CA ASP A 97 -4.04 23.36 -10.56
C ASP A 97 -2.93 22.36 -10.95
N ARG A 98 -1.79 22.39 -10.23
CA ARG A 98 -0.70 21.42 -10.43
C ARG A 98 -1.13 20.02 -10.05
N LEU A 99 -1.82 19.85 -8.91
CA LEU A 99 -2.34 18.55 -8.47
C LEU A 99 -3.37 17.98 -9.46
N ILE A 100 -4.27 18.83 -9.96
CA ILE A 100 -5.24 18.45 -11.00
C ILE A 100 -4.51 18.02 -12.27
N GLN A 101 -3.49 18.78 -12.71
CA GLN A 101 -2.70 18.43 -13.88
C GLN A 101 -1.98 17.09 -13.71
N ASP A 102 -1.34 16.87 -12.57
CA ASP A 102 -0.62 15.62 -12.28
C ASP A 102 -1.57 14.42 -12.26
N LEU A 103 -2.73 14.56 -11.60
CA LEU A 103 -3.72 13.49 -11.54
C LEU A 103 -4.32 13.21 -12.92
N THR A 104 -4.55 14.24 -13.73
CA THR A 104 -5.02 14.08 -15.13
C THR A 104 -3.99 13.31 -15.96
N ASN A 105 -2.71 13.63 -15.82
CA ASN A 105 -1.63 12.92 -16.52
C ASN A 105 -1.55 11.45 -16.10
N GLN A 106 -1.75 11.14 -14.81
CA GLN A 106 -1.80 9.77 -14.30
C GLN A 106 -3.00 9.01 -14.86
N LEU A 107 -4.18 9.63 -14.88
CA LEU A 107 -5.40 9.01 -15.41
C LEU A 107 -5.33 8.75 -16.92
N HIS A 108 -4.67 9.62 -17.69
CA HIS A 108 -4.44 9.37 -19.11
C HIS A 108 -3.69 8.04 -19.34
N PHE A 109 -2.67 7.75 -18.53
CA PHE A 109 -1.97 6.46 -18.62
C PHE A 109 -2.88 5.27 -18.26
N VAL A 110 -3.67 5.39 -17.18
CA VAL A 110 -4.62 4.35 -16.78
C VAL A 110 -5.70 4.13 -17.86
N GLY A 111 -6.16 5.18 -18.52
CA GLY A 111 -7.08 5.11 -19.66
C GLY A 111 -6.53 4.23 -20.78
N LYS A 112 -5.26 4.41 -21.15
CA LYS A 112 -4.59 3.55 -22.15
C LYS A 112 -4.47 2.09 -21.75
N VAL A 113 -4.37 1.79 -20.46
CA VAL A 113 -4.41 0.39 -19.98
C VAL A 113 -5.81 -0.20 -20.11
N ARG A 114 -6.86 0.59 -19.88
CA ARG A 114 -8.27 0.15 -20.01
C ARG A 114 -8.69 -0.15 -21.45
N GLU A 115 -8.04 0.47 -22.44
CA GLU A 115 -8.29 0.19 -23.86
C GLU A 115 -7.91 -1.24 -24.28
N VAL A 116 -7.15 -1.97 -23.46
CA VAL A 116 -6.73 -3.34 -23.74
C VAL A 116 -7.91 -4.29 -23.58
N ASP A 117 -8.18 -5.10 -24.61
CA ASP A 117 -9.18 -6.16 -24.55
C ASP A 117 -8.78 -7.22 -23.52
N VAL A 118 -9.57 -7.29 -22.45
CA VAL A 118 -9.42 -8.27 -21.36
C VAL A 118 -10.58 -9.26 -21.32
N THR A 119 -11.31 -9.43 -22.42
CA THR A 119 -12.44 -10.37 -22.48
C THR A 119 -11.99 -11.81 -22.18
N GLY A 120 -12.65 -12.44 -21.21
CA GLY A 120 -12.38 -13.82 -20.81
C GLY A 120 -11.20 -14.03 -19.86
N ILE A 121 -10.67 -12.97 -19.24
CA ILE A 121 -9.58 -13.05 -18.26
C ILE A 121 -10.13 -12.85 -16.84
N GLU A 122 -9.74 -13.72 -15.90
CA GLU A 122 -10.03 -13.57 -14.48
C GLU A 122 -9.03 -12.60 -13.82
N PRO A 123 -9.47 -11.61 -13.02
CA PRO A 123 -8.56 -10.68 -12.35
C PRO A 123 -7.64 -11.39 -11.37
N LEU A 124 -6.34 -11.16 -11.49
CA LEU A 124 -5.36 -11.69 -10.53
C LEU A 124 -5.42 -10.92 -9.21
N VAL A 125 -5.84 -11.57 -8.11
CA VAL A 125 -5.95 -10.95 -6.79
C VAL A 125 -4.60 -10.91 -6.06
N ALA A 126 -3.82 -12.00 -6.14
CA ALA A 126 -2.48 -12.07 -5.59
C ALA A 126 -1.51 -12.78 -6.56
N ILE A 127 -0.21 -12.51 -6.43
CA ILE A 127 0.86 -13.22 -7.19
C ILE A 127 1.09 -14.64 -6.61
N ARG A 128 0.14 -15.17 -5.85
CA ARG A 128 0.22 -16.50 -5.24
C ARG A 128 -0.51 -17.50 -6.12
N ASP A 129 -0.08 -18.75 -6.05
CA ASP A 129 -0.71 -19.83 -6.81
C ASP A 129 -2.05 -20.20 -6.13
N GLU A 130 -3.12 -19.52 -6.55
CA GLU A 130 -4.50 -19.71 -6.08
C GLU A 130 -5.11 -21.03 -6.59
N SER A 131 -4.41 -21.78 -7.45
CA SER A 131 -4.84 -23.13 -7.87
C SER A 131 -4.96 -24.12 -6.72
N VAL A 132 -4.37 -23.81 -5.56
CA VAL A 132 -4.50 -24.53 -4.29
C VAL A 132 -5.23 -23.67 -3.27
N GLU A 133 -6.33 -23.02 -3.67
CA GLU A 133 -7.28 -22.42 -2.74
C GLU A 133 -7.79 -23.48 -1.76
N ARG A 134 -7.13 -23.57 -0.60
CA ARG A 134 -7.70 -24.25 0.55
C ARG A 134 -8.70 -23.30 1.19
N PRO A 135 -10.00 -23.62 1.21
CA PRO A 135 -10.94 -22.85 1.99
C PRO A 135 -10.45 -22.84 3.43
N VAL A 136 -10.41 -21.66 4.05
CA VAL A 136 -10.07 -21.55 5.47
C VAL A 136 -11.22 -22.16 6.25
N THR A 137 -10.99 -23.34 6.80
CA THR A 137 -11.99 -24.04 7.61
C THR A 137 -11.95 -23.54 9.05
N LEU A 138 -13.04 -23.76 9.79
CA LEU A 138 -13.07 -23.49 11.24
C LEU A 138 -11.94 -24.21 11.98
N GLU A 139 -11.58 -25.42 11.55
CA GLU A 139 -10.47 -26.20 12.11
C GLU A 139 -9.12 -25.50 11.93
N ASP A 140 -8.90 -24.85 10.78
CA ASP A 140 -7.70 -24.06 10.52
C ASP A 140 -7.64 -22.83 11.43
N VAL A 141 -8.78 -22.18 11.68
CA VAL A 141 -8.90 -21.04 12.60
C VAL A 141 -8.62 -21.46 14.04
N GLU A 142 -9.19 -22.58 14.49
CA GLU A 142 -8.94 -23.11 15.83
C GLU A 142 -7.48 -23.53 16.03
N LYS A 143 -6.88 -24.12 15.00
CA LYS A 143 -5.46 -24.49 15.01
C LYS A 143 -4.56 -23.25 15.07
N ALA A 144 -4.89 -22.22 14.29
CA ALA A 144 -4.18 -20.95 14.32
C ALA A 144 -4.35 -20.26 15.68
N ALA A 145 -5.55 -20.27 16.25
CA ALA A 145 -5.85 -19.72 17.57
C ALA A 145 -5.07 -20.40 18.69
N LYS A 146 -4.99 -21.74 18.69
CA LYS A 146 -4.17 -22.51 19.65
C LYS A 146 -2.67 -22.25 19.47
N ALA A 147 -2.24 -22.02 18.23
CA ALA A 147 -0.86 -21.64 17.93
C ALA A 147 -0.54 -20.21 18.39
N THR A 148 -1.49 -19.28 18.26
CA THR A 148 -1.36 -17.92 18.77
C THR A 148 -1.56 -17.83 20.27
N GLU A 149 -2.27 -18.73 20.95
CA GLU A 149 -2.48 -18.73 22.41
C GLU A 149 -1.18 -18.89 23.23
N TRP A 150 -0.17 -19.57 22.66
CA TRP A 150 1.17 -19.66 23.26
C TRP A 150 1.96 -18.34 23.15
N MET A 151 1.59 -17.52 22.18
CA MET A 151 2.00 -16.15 22.11
C MET A 151 0.93 -15.34 22.88
N GLY A 152 1.21 -14.22 23.53
CA GLY A 152 0.11 -13.26 23.74
C GLY A 152 -0.47 -12.84 22.39
N PRO A 153 -1.31 -11.80 22.31
CA PRO A 153 -1.54 -11.13 21.02
C PRO A 153 -0.24 -10.79 20.25
N MET A 154 0.95 -10.81 20.90
CA MET A 154 2.29 -10.65 20.32
C MET A 154 3.42 -11.49 21.00
N GLY A 155 3.15 -12.67 21.59
CA GLY A 155 4.26 -13.54 22.04
C GLY A 155 4.67 -13.44 23.52
N LYS A 156 5.93 -13.84 23.80
CA LYS A 156 6.60 -13.78 25.13
C LYS A 156 7.24 -12.43 25.45
N GLN A 157 7.16 -11.46 24.54
CA GLN A 157 7.74 -10.14 24.76
C GLN A 157 6.70 -9.25 25.45
N GLU A 158 7.12 -8.65 26.57
CA GLU A 158 6.39 -7.53 27.17
C GLU A 158 6.44 -6.37 26.16
N TRP A 159 5.31 -6.13 25.50
CA TRP A 159 5.17 -5.07 24.51
C TRP A 159 4.35 -3.95 25.14
N ASP A 160 4.89 -2.73 25.11
CA ASP A 160 4.17 -1.54 25.54
C ASP A 160 3.57 -0.85 24.30
N PRO A 161 2.23 -0.88 24.11
CA PRO A 161 1.55 -0.20 23.01
C PRO A 161 1.82 1.28 22.91
N LEU A 162 2.19 1.92 24.01
CA LEU A 162 2.33 3.37 24.09
C LEU A 162 3.80 3.81 24.07
N ARG A 163 4.72 2.88 23.80
CA ARG A 163 6.16 3.16 23.79
C ARG A 163 6.56 4.10 22.66
N GLU A 164 5.97 3.91 21.48
CA GLU A 164 6.26 4.71 20.27
C GLU A 164 5.27 5.87 20.06
N ALA A 165 4.26 6.00 20.93
CA ALA A 165 3.28 7.07 20.85
C ALA A 165 3.93 8.42 21.15
N LYS A 166 3.69 9.42 20.28
CA LYS A 166 4.13 10.80 20.49
C LYS A 166 3.45 11.43 21.71
N ASP A 167 2.13 11.32 21.78
CA ASP A 167 1.28 11.90 22.82
C ASP A 167 0.47 10.80 23.52
N LYS A 168 0.56 10.74 24.86
CA LYS A 168 -0.12 9.73 25.68
C LYS A 168 -0.64 10.32 26.99
N LEU A 169 -1.83 9.89 27.38
CA LEU A 169 -2.43 10.21 28.68
C LEU A 169 -2.79 8.89 29.36
N GLY A 170 -1.97 8.50 30.35
CA GLY A 170 -2.11 7.22 31.02
C GLY A 170 -2.01 6.05 30.04
N ARG A 171 -3.13 5.34 29.84
CA ARG A 171 -3.22 4.17 28.94
C ARG A 171 -3.87 4.47 27.58
N TYR A 172 -4.02 5.74 27.22
CA TYR A 172 -4.71 6.15 25.99
C TYR A 172 -3.80 6.95 25.07
N PHE A 173 -4.02 6.79 23.76
CA PHE A 173 -3.48 7.69 22.74
C PHE A 173 -4.25 9.01 22.77
N VAL A 174 -3.52 10.11 22.66
CA VAL A 174 -4.12 11.44 22.55
C VAL A 174 -4.09 11.86 21.08
N VAL A 175 -5.24 12.24 20.57
CA VAL A 175 -5.37 12.83 19.24
C VAL A 175 -5.99 14.21 19.42
N GLU A 176 -5.32 15.25 18.94
CA GLU A 176 -5.86 16.60 18.93
C GLU A 176 -7.04 16.66 17.96
N GLY A 177 -8.25 16.70 18.51
CA GLY A 177 -9.46 16.97 17.73
C GLY A 177 -9.70 18.46 17.67
N GLN A 178 -9.73 19.04 16.47
CA GLN A 178 -10.43 20.30 16.28
C GLN A 178 -11.92 19.98 16.26
N MET A 179 -12.67 20.56 17.20
CA MET A 179 -14.14 20.50 17.20
C MET A 179 -14.57 21.11 15.87
N GLY A 180 -15.08 20.28 14.95
CA GLY A 180 -15.55 20.75 13.65
C GLY A 180 -16.55 21.89 13.87
N GLU A 181 -16.42 22.96 13.10
CA GLU A 181 -17.30 24.13 13.10
C GLU A 181 -18.70 23.74 12.61
N GLY A 182 -19.41 22.95 13.42
CA GLY A 182 -20.84 22.73 13.34
C GLY A 182 -21.48 23.68 14.34
N SER A 183 -21.91 24.86 13.87
CA SER A 183 -22.94 25.70 14.49
C SER A 183 -23.03 25.60 16.03
N ALA A 184 -21.99 26.05 16.73
CA ALA A 184 -22.02 26.17 18.19
C ALA A 184 -22.66 27.51 18.59
N ALA A 185 -23.99 27.57 18.50
CA ALA A 185 -24.80 28.43 19.35
C ALA A 185 -25.42 27.57 20.45
N GLU A 186 -24.59 26.95 21.29
CA GLU A 186 -24.99 26.60 22.65
C GLU A 186 -23.73 26.55 23.52
N GLU A 187 -23.51 27.67 24.20
CA GLU A 187 -22.42 27.91 25.13
C GLU A 187 -22.69 27.12 26.42
N VAL A 188 -22.14 25.91 26.54
CA VAL A 188 -22.08 25.21 27.84
C VAL A 188 -20.82 25.67 28.56
N VAL A 189 -21.00 26.70 29.39
CA VAL A 189 -20.00 27.20 30.33
C VAL A 189 -19.73 26.11 31.38
N VAL A 190 -18.57 25.45 31.28
CA VAL A 190 -18.03 24.70 32.43
C VAL A 190 -17.08 25.65 33.16
N SER A 191 -17.63 26.34 34.17
CA SER A 191 -16.90 27.26 35.02
C SER A 191 -15.80 26.54 35.81
N ALA A 192 -14.58 26.99 35.63
CA ALA A 192 -13.41 26.61 36.39
C ALA A 192 -13.35 27.39 37.71
N GLU A 193 -14.10 26.96 38.74
CA GLU A 193 -13.97 27.55 40.07
C GLU A 193 -14.48 26.60 41.16
N GLU A 194 -13.64 25.68 41.64
CA GLU A 194 -13.54 25.33 43.07
C GLU A 194 -12.41 24.30 43.31
N VAL A 195 -11.17 24.78 43.34
CA VAL A 195 -10.10 24.11 44.11
C VAL A 195 -9.89 24.94 45.37
N LYS A 196 -10.75 24.74 46.38
CA LYS A 196 -10.53 25.27 47.72
C LYS A 196 -9.86 24.20 48.58
N LYS A 197 -8.55 24.36 48.67
CA LYS A 197 -7.65 23.80 49.68
C LYS A 197 -8.31 23.84 51.06
N VAL A 198 -8.63 22.67 51.62
CA VAL A 198 -8.83 22.50 53.06
C VAL A 198 -7.70 21.61 53.56
N ALA A 199 -6.74 22.25 54.21
CA ALA A 199 -5.83 21.60 55.13
C ALA A 199 -6.57 21.39 56.45
N GLY A 200 -6.46 20.20 57.03
CA GLY A 200 -7.01 19.88 58.35
C GLY A 200 -7.22 18.38 58.47
N GLY A 201 -6.52 17.74 59.39
CA GLY A 201 -6.47 16.28 59.51
C GLY A 201 -7.78 15.66 60.00
N ASP A 202 -7.92 14.37 59.76
CA ASP A 202 -7.93 13.41 60.85
C ASP A 202 -7.62 12.01 60.32
N THR A 203 -6.70 11.36 61.01
CA THR A 203 -6.43 9.93 60.90
C THR A 203 -7.55 9.21 61.61
N VAL A 204 -8.27 8.32 60.93
CA VAL A 204 -9.16 7.37 61.58
C VAL A 204 -8.76 5.97 61.14
N GLU A 205 -8.29 5.21 62.13
CA GLU A 205 -7.82 3.84 62.02
C GLU A 205 -8.88 2.88 61.50
N ALA A 206 -8.46 1.98 60.62
CA ALA A 206 -9.23 0.82 60.21
C ALA A 206 -9.24 -0.21 61.35
N ARG A 207 -10.40 -0.37 61.99
CA ARG A 207 -10.65 -1.45 62.93
C ARG A 207 -10.95 -2.74 62.16
N GLU A 208 -9.99 -3.65 62.16
CA GLU A 208 -10.19 -5.06 61.80
C GLU A 208 -11.22 -5.70 62.73
N ASN A 209 -12.25 -6.32 62.16
CA ASN A 209 -13.07 -7.31 62.87
C ASN A 209 -12.97 -8.63 62.12
N ASN A 210 -12.03 -9.47 62.56
CA ASN A 210 -12.06 -10.92 62.34
C ASN A 210 -13.08 -11.51 63.32
N SER A 211 -14.06 -12.28 62.84
CA SER A 211 -14.84 -13.18 63.69
C SER A 211 -15.15 -14.47 62.94
N THR A 212 -14.44 -15.52 63.35
CA THR A 212 -14.74 -16.93 63.09
C THR A 212 -15.19 -17.53 64.41
N ALA A 213 -16.37 -18.15 64.42
CA ALA A 213 -16.75 -19.28 65.27
C ALA A 213 -17.97 -19.96 64.64
#